data_AF-A0A2E6TDU8-F1
#
_entry.id   AF-A0A2E6TDU8-F1
#
_cell.length_a   1.000
_cell.length_b   1.000
_cell.length_c   1.000
_cell.angle_alpha   90.00
_cell.angle_beta   90.00
_cell.angle_gamma   90.00
#
_symmetry.space_group_name_H-M   'P 1'
#
loop_
_entity.id
_entity.type
_entity.pdbx_description
1 polymer ?
#
loop_
_entity_poly.entity_id
_entity_poly.type
_entity_poly.pdbx_seq_one_letter_code
_entity_poly.pdbx_strand_id
1 'polypeptide(L)'
;MREVALPLLDDVLRELSGQDSPDERRYLPPPDDPELRETWIENLREDHHSDLAASRRLVQDPSLGTDEPLSIEPEAAESALRGLTAARLRLRELHLVDMTDSSLEEGDFEFEKLNSREQQGYLAYALAAALQENLVLLLGP
;
A
#
# COMPACT_ATOMS: atom_id res chain seq x y z
N MET A 1 -6.02 14.69 10.12
CA MET A 1 -5.78 13.29 9.71
C MET A 1 -5.65 13.18 8.20
N ARG A 2 -6.72 13.45 7.44
CA ARG A 2 -6.74 13.35 5.96
C ARG A 2 -5.63 14.16 5.26
N GLU A 3 -5.41 15.41 5.69
CA GLU A 3 -4.41 16.33 5.11
C GLU A 3 -2.94 15.89 5.31
N VAL A 4 -2.71 14.86 6.13
CA VAL A 4 -1.38 14.35 6.45
C VAL A 4 -1.21 12.92 5.94
N ALA A 5 -2.21 12.06 6.20
CA ALA A 5 -2.17 10.65 5.83
C ALA A 5 -2.27 10.42 4.32
N LEU A 6 -3.17 11.13 3.62
CA LEU A 6 -3.34 10.94 2.17
C LEU A 6 -2.11 11.39 1.37
N PRO A 7 -1.53 12.58 1.60
CA PRO A 7 -0.32 12.97 0.87
C PRO A 7 0.85 12.02 1.10
N LEU A 8 1.08 11.58 2.35
CA LEU A 8 2.13 10.62 2.64
C LEU A 8 1.88 9.26 1.98
N LEU A 9 0.62 8.80 1.95
CA LEU A 9 0.26 7.56 1.27
C LEU A 9 0.45 7.66 -0.24
N ASP A 10 0.04 8.76 -0.89
CA ASP A 10 0.30 8.98 -2.32
C ASP A 10 1.79 9.09 -2.62
N ASP A 11 2.56 9.76 -1.76
CA ASP A 11 4.02 9.86 -1.88
C ASP A 11 4.68 8.47 -1.82
N VAL A 12 4.28 7.62 -0.88
CA VAL A 12 4.78 6.23 -0.77
C VAL A 12 4.38 5.41 -2.00
N LEU A 13 3.12 5.52 -2.45
CA LEU A 13 2.68 4.82 -3.66
C LEU A 13 3.45 5.29 -4.91
N ARG A 14 3.74 6.59 -5.00
CA ARG A 14 4.56 7.17 -6.08
C ARG A 14 6.01 6.70 -6.00
N GLU A 15 6.59 6.63 -4.80
CA GLU A 15 7.94 6.08 -4.58
C GLU A 15 8.00 4.62 -5.02
N LEU A 16 7.03 3.80 -4.62
CA LEU A 16 6.92 2.41 -5.02
C LEU A 16 6.71 2.24 -6.54
N SER A 17 6.09 3.24 -7.19
CA SER A 17 5.92 3.28 -8.65
C SER A 17 7.18 3.77 -9.39
N GLY A 18 8.18 4.30 -8.68
CA GLY A 18 9.38 4.91 -9.25
C GLY A 18 10.34 3.88 -9.84
N GLN A 19 11.12 4.30 -10.83
CA GLN A 19 12.02 3.45 -11.62
C GLN A 19 13.28 2.94 -10.89
N ASP A 20 13.51 3.37 -9.64
CA ASP A 20 14.70 2.99 -8.88
C ASP A 20 14.48 1.64 -8.18
N SER A 21 14.81 0.61 -8.95
CA SER A 21 14.93 -0.79 -8.57
C SER A 21 13.58 -1.48 -8.38
N PRO A 22 13.09 -2.26 -9.37
CA PRO A 22 12.40 -3.49 -9.04
C PRO A 22 13.34 -4.23 -8.10
N ASP A 23 13.08 -4.14 -6.80
CA ASP A 23 13.87 -4.87 -5.84
C ASP A 23 13.53 -6.33 -6.12
N GLU A 24 14.35 -6.99 -6.95
CA GLU A 24 14.16 -8.40 -7.31
C GLU A 24 14.13 -9.28 -6.05
N ARG A 25 14.63 -8.77 -4.91
CA ARG A 25 14.52 -9.39 -3.59
C ARG A 25 13.09 -9.42 -3.04
N ARG A 26 12.18 -8.58 -3.56
CA ARG A 26 10.74 -8.60 -3.24
C ARG A 26 10.00 -9.67 -4.02
N TYR A 27 10.58 -10.18 -5.10
CA TYR A 27 10.00 -11.25 -5.89
C TYR A 27 10.53 -12.61 -5.43
N LEU A 28 9.67 -13.63 -5.49
CA LEU A 28 10.07 -15.03 -5.26
C LEU A 28 11.27 -15.40 -6.15
N PRO A 29 12.11 -16.37 -5.74
CA PRO A 29 13.30 -16.73 -6.52
C PRO A 29 12.87 -17.07 -7.95
N PRO A 30 13.48 -16.43 -8.96
CA PRO A 30 13.10 -16.64 -10.35
C PRO A 30 13.40 -18.08 -10.75
N PRO A 31 12.70 -18.61 -11.77
CA PRO A 31 13.06 -19.87 -12.39
C PRO A 31 14.53 -19.89 -12.88
N ASP A 32 15.17 -21.06 -12.82
CA ASP A 32 16.56 -21.23 -13.27
C ASP A 32 16.71 -21.10 -14.79
N ASP A 33 15.62 -21.29 -15.54
CA ASP A 33 15.57 -21.13 -16.99
C ASP A 33 15.64 -19.63 -17.36
N PRO A 34 16.65 -19.18 -18.15
CA PRO A 34 16.84 -17.76 -18.48
C PRO A 34 15.69 -17.10 -19.26
N GLU A 35 15.04 -17.82 -20.17
CA GLU A 35 13.93 -17.28 -20.98
C GLU A 35 12.66 -17.15 -20.12
N LEU A 36 12.43 -18.14 -19.26
CA LEU A 36 11.35 -18.09 -18.28
C LEU A 36 11.59 -17.00 -17.22
N ARG A 37 12.84 -16.79 -16.81
CA ARG A 37 13.23 -15.75 -15.84
C ARG A 37 12.90 -14.34 -16.32
N GLU A 38 13.21 -14.02 -17.57
CA GLU A 38 12.92 -12.69 -18.14
C GLU A 38 11.41 -12.44 -18.18
N THR A 39 10.65 -13.39 -18.73
CA THR A 39 9.17 -13.31 -18.81
C THR A 39 8.54 -13.21 -17.42
N TRP A 40 9.05 -13.99 -16.45
CA TRP A 40 8.59 -13.98 -15.07
C TRP A 40 8.78 -12.63 -14.40
N ILE A 41 9.98 -12.04 -14.54
CA ILE A 41 10.29 -10.73 -13.96
C ILE A 41 9.42 -9.65 -14.61
N GLU A 42 9.21 -9.69 -15.92
CA GLU A 42 8.40 -8.69 -16.61
C GLU A 42 6.94 -8.75 -16.17
N ASN A 43 6.33 -9.93 -16.12
CA ASN A 43 4.96 -10.09 -15.62
C ASN A 43 4.80 -9.57 -14.19
N LEU A 44 5.76 -9.88 -13.29
CA LEU A 44 5.71 -9.39 -11.92
C LEU A 44 5.84 -7.86 -11.82
N ARG A 45 6.57 -7.23 -12.74
CA ARG A 45 6.65 -5.77 -12.82
C ARG A 45 5.34 -5.17 -13.32
N GLU A 46 4.76 -5.75 -14.36
CA GLU A 46 3.47 -5.31 -14.90
C GLU A 46 2.37 -5.43 -13.84
N ASP A 47 2.29 -6.57 -13.15
CA ASP A 47 1.34 -6.82 -12.05
C ASP A 47 1.55 -5.80 -10.91
N HIS A 48 2.80 -5.61 -10.47
CA HIS A 48 3.10 -4.65 -9.40
C HIS A 48 2.73 -3.22 -9.79
N HIS A 49 3.04 -2.82 -11.03
CA HIS A 49 2.69 -1.49 -11.53
C HIS A 49 1.17 -1.31 -11.62
N SER A 50 0.45 -2.34 -12.07
CA SER A 50 -1.02 -2.34 -12.13
C SER A 50 -1.63 -2.18 -10.72
N ASP A 51 -1.12 -2.95 -9.75
CA ASP A 51 -1.56 -2.90 -8.36
C ASP A 51 -1.36 -1.51 -7.75
N LEU A 52 -0.17 -0.91 -7.92
CA LEU A 52 0.11 0.45 -7.44
C LEU A 52 -0.73 1.50 -8.15
N ALA A 53 -0.95 1.37 -9.47
CA ALA A 53 -1.79 2.29 -10.23
C ALA A 53 -3.24 2.26 -9.74
N ALA A 54 -3.79 1.07 -9.44
CA ALA A 54 -5.12 0.93 -8.86
C ALA A 54 -5.23 1.60 -7.48
N SER A 55 -4.28 1.36 -6.58
CA SER A 55 -4.26 2.02 -5.28
C SER A 55 -4.13 3.54 -5.37
N ARG A 56 -3.31 4.06 -6.31
CA ARG A 56 -3.18 5.51 -6.52
C ARG A 56 -4.45 6.14 -7.01
N ARG A 57 -5.15 5.51 -7.97
CA ARG A 57 -6.46 5.98 -8.44
C ARG A 57 -7.44 6.09 -7.28
N LEU A 58 -7.50 5.09 -6.40
CA LEU A 58 -8.34 5.10 -5.21
C LEU A 58 -8.00 6.27 -4.27
N VAL A 59 -6.70 6.47 -3.96
CA VAL A 59 -6.23 7.52 -3.04
C VAL A 59 -6.40 8.93 -3.60
N GLN A 60 -6.32 9.07 -4.92
CA GLN A 60 -6.46 10.35 -5.64
C GLN A 60 -7.92 10.66 -6.01
N ASP A 61 -8.86 9.74 -5.77
CA ASP A 61 -10.26 9.94 -6.07
C ASP A 61 -10.84 11.08 -5.21
N PRO A 62 -11.46 12.11 -5.81
CA PRO A 62 -11.98 13.25 -5.08
C PRO A 62 -13.13 12.89 -4.13
N SER A 63 -13.89 11.82 -4.42
CA SER A 63 -14.98 11.33 -3.59
C SER A 63 -14.48 10.50 -2.41
N LEU A 64 -13.18 10.15 -2.36
CA LEU A 64 -12.62 9.45 -1.21
C LEU A 64 -12.84 10.26 0.07
N GLY A 65 -13.46 9.68 1.09
CA GLY A 65 -13.74 10.35 2.37
C GLY A 65 -14.79 11.46 2.29
N THR A 66 -15.62 11.47 1.25
CA THR A 66 -16.89 12.21 1.21
C THR A 66 -18.06 11.23 1.42
N ASP A 67 -19.30 11.73 1.40
CA ASP A 67 -20.51 10.89 1.44
C ASP A 67 -20.86 10.27 0.07
N GLU A 68 -20.09 10.58 -0.98
CA GLU A 68 -20.33 10.06 -2.32
C GLU A 68 -19.75 8.64 -2.47
N PRO A 69 -20.50 7.69 -3.08
CA PRO A 69 -19.98 6.35 -3.33
C PRO A 69 -18.81 6.37 -4.31
N LEU A 70 -17.73 5.67 -3.96
CA LEU A 70 -16.62 5.42 -4.86
C LEU A 70 -16.88 4.12 -5.65
N SER A 71 -16.91 4.22 -6.97
CA SER A 71 -17.09 3.06 -7.86
C SER A 71 -15.74 2.45 -8.22
N ILE A 72 -15.57 1.16 -7.95
CA ILE A 72 -14.37 0.41 -8.31
C ILE A 72 -14.77 -0.95 -8.86
N GLU A 73 -14.17 -1.34 -9.98
CA GLU A 73 -14.36 -2.67 -10.57
C GLU A 73 -13.71 -3.74 -9.68
N PRO A 74 -14.26 -4.97 -9.58
CA PRO A 74 -13.72 -6.02 -8.72
C PRO A 74 -12.22 -6.31 -8.95
N GLU A 75 -11.80 -6.39 -10.21
CA GLU A 75 -10.39 -6.60 -10.59
C GLU A 75 -9.48 -5.47 -10.10
N ALA A 76 -9.95 -4.23 -10.21
CA ALA A 76 -9.23 -3.05 -9.72
C ALA A 76 -9.21 -3.00 -8.18
N ALA A 77 -10.24 -3.51 -7.51
CA ALA A 77 -10.30 -3.61 -6.05
C ALA A 77 -9.26 -4.61 -5.51
N GLU A 78 -9.11 -5.78 -6.15
CA GLU A 78 -8.05 -6.73 -5.81
C GLU A 78 -6.65 -6.15 -6.03
N SER A 79 -6.45 -5.46 -7.16
CA SER A 79 -5.19 -4.77 -7.42
C SER A 79 -4.90 -3.68 -6.39
N ALA A 80 -5.91 -2.90 -6.03
CA ALA A 80 -5.78 -1.86 -5.01
C ALA A 80 -5.46 -2.47 -3.63
N LEU A 81 -5.99 -3.64 -3.27
CA LEU A 81 -5.66 -4.35 -2.03
C LEU A 81 -4.17 -4.71 -1.96
N ARG A 82 -3.61 -5.24 -3.05
CA ARG A 82 -2.19 -5.60 -3.14
C ARG A 82 -1.29 -4.36 -3.12
N GLY A 83 -1.64 -3.31 -3.85
CA GLY A 83 -0.88 -2.05 -3.84
C GLY A 83 -0.90 -1.35 -2.47
N LEU A 84 -2.05 -1.36 -1.76
CA LEU A 84 -2.15 -0.84 -0.38
C LEU A 84 -1.34 -1.70 0.61
N THR A 85 -1.22 -3.01 0.36
CA THR A 85 -0.35 -3.89 1.16
C THR A 85 1.11 -3.49 1.00
N ALA A 86 1.55 -3.28 -0.24
CA ALA A 86 2.91 -2.80 -0.53
C ALA A 86 3.17 -1.44 0.15
N ALA A 87 2.21 -0.52 0.10
CA ALA A 87 2.30 0.78 0.78
C ALA A 87 2.43 0.63 2.31
N ARG A 88 1.64 -0.26 2.94
CA ARG A 88 1.73 -0.52 4.40
C ARG A 88 3.09 -1.09 4.80
N LEU A 89 3.62 -2.04 4.02
CA LEU A 89 4.96 -2.59 4.24
C LEU A 89 6.02 -1.48 4.13
N ARG A 90 5.91 -0.62 3.12
CA ARG A 90 6.86 0.48 2.92
C ARG A 90 6.77 1.55 4.02
N LEU A 91 5.56 1.91 4.44
CA LEU A 91 5.34 2.83 5.56
C LEU A 91 5.96 2.27 6.84
N ARG A 92 5.83 0.96 7.08
CA ARG A 92 6.45 0.30 8.21
C ARG A 92 7.98 0.39 8.17
N GLU A 93 8.59 0.05 7.04
CA GLU A 93 10.04 0.13 6.85
C GLU A 93 10.60 1.54 7.07
N LEU A 94 9.88 2.57 6.61
CA LEU A 94 10.39 3.94 6.58
C LEU A 94 10.01 4.79 7.80
N HIS A 95 8.86 4.55 8.41
CA HIS A 95 8.27 5.45 9.41
C HIS A 95 7.97 4.76 10.73
N LEU A 96 7.86 3.43 10.77
CA LEU A 96 7.40 2.67 11.95
C LEU A 96 8.38 1.55 12.32
N VAL A 97 9.67 1.71 12.01
CA VAL A 97 10.72 0.70 12.22
C VAL A 97 10.88 0.30 13.69
N ASP A 98 10.63 1.24 14.60
CA ASP A 98 10.75 1.04 16.04
C ASP A 98 9.45 0.51 16.69
N MET A 99 8.38 0.36 15.90
CA MET A 99 7.10 -0.18 16.36
C MET A 99 7.03 -1.69 16.12
N THR A 100 6.55 -2.42 17.13
CA THR A 100 6.36 -3.87 17.02
C THR A 100 5.12 -4.22 16.20
N ASP A 101 5.07 -5.44 15.66
CA ASP A 101 3.88 -5.98 15.00
C ASP A 101 2.63 -5.88 15.87
N SER A 102 2.72 -6.39 17.11
CA SER A 102 1.62 -6.35 18.07
C SER A 102 1.15 -4.93 18.34
N SER A 103 2.07 -3.96 18.51
CA SER A 103 1.67 -2.55 18.66
C SER A 103 0.91 -2.00 17.46
N LEU A 104 1.30 -2.36 16.23
CA LEU A 104 0.64 -1.89 15.01
C LEU A 104 -0.71 -2.60 14.76
N GLU A 105 -0.84 -3.86 15.14
CA GLU A 105 -2.05 -4.67 14.95
C GLU A 105 -3.10 -4.43 16.03
N GLU A 106 -2.67 -4.27 17.29
CA GLU A 106 -3.55 -4.12 18.44
C GLU A 106 -3.81 -2.64 18.80
N GLY A 107 -2.98 -1.73 18.27
CA GLY A 107 -3.03 -0.31 18.64
C GLY A 107 -2.57 -0.04 20.08
N ASP A 108 -1.81 -0.97 20.68
CA ASP A 108 -1.33 -0.87 22.07
C ASP A 108 -0.08 0.03 22.18
N PHE A 109 -0.29 1.33 21.97
CA PHE A 109 0.72 2.37 22.18
C PHE A 109 0.04 3.73 22.40
N GLU A 110 0.76 4.64 23.05
CA GLU A 110 0.29 6.02 23.24
C GLU A 110 0.69 6.88 22.03
N PHE A 111 -0.28 7.21 21.18
CA PHE A 111 -0.06 7.98 19.94
C PHE A 111 0.63 9.33 20.21
N GLU A 112 0.33 9.98 21.33
CA GLU A 112 0.91 11.27 21.72
C GLU A 112 2.39 11.17 22.10
N LYS A 113 2.89 9.96 22.42
CA LYS A 113 4.30 9.70 22.71
C LYS A 113 5.13 9.42 21.47
N LEU A 114 4.49 9.13 20.34
CA LEU A 114 5.18 8.97 19.06
C LEU A 114 5.77 10.30 18.60
N ASN A 115 6.92 10.24 17.94
CA ASN A 115 7.48 11.41 17.29
C ASN A 115 6.64 11.78 16.05
N SER A 116 6.80 13.00 15.53
CA SER A 116 5.96 13.48 14.42
C SER A 116 6.04 12.61 13.17
N ARG A 117 7.20 11.99 12.87
CA ARG A 117 7.36 11.10 11.72
C ARG A 117 6.58 9.80 11.92
N GLU A 118 6.66 9.20 13.09
CA GLU A 118 5.90 7.99 13.45
C GLU A 118 4.40 8.26 13.46
N GLN A 119 3.96 9.41 13.98
CA GLN A 119 2.54 9.81 13.95
C GLN A 119 2.03 9.90 12.52
N GLN A 120 2.76 10.59 11.63
CA GLN A 120 2.39 10.70 10.22
C GLN A 120 2.35 9.33 9.54
N GLY A 121 3.39 8.52 9.77
CA GLY A 121 3.49 7.16 9.24
C GLY A 121 2.34 6.26 9.71
N TYR A 122 2.00 6.31 10.99
CA TYR A 122 0.93 5.52 11.56
C TYR A 122 -0.44 5.95 11.00
N LEU A 123 -0.69 7.25 10.87
CA LEU A 123 -1.93 7.74 10.27
C LEU A 123 -2.09 7.29 8.81
N ALA A 124 -1.01 7.32 8.01
CA ALA A 124 -1.02 6.80 6.65
C ALA A 124 -1.21 5.27 6.61
N TYR A 125 -0.56 4.55 7.53
CA TYR A 125 -0.66 3.10 7.66
C TYR A 125 -2.08 2.66 8.03
N ALA A 126 -2.68 3.31 9.02
CA ALA A 126 -4.04 3.05 9.47
C ALA A 126 -5.07 3.42 8.40
N LEU A 127 -4.86 4.52 7.66
CA LEU A 127 -5.70 4.87 6.52
C LEU A 127 -5.67 3.77 5.45
N ALA A 128 -4.47 3.31 5.06
CA ALA A 128 -4.34 2.22 4.10
C ALA A 128 -5.04 0.94 4.60
N ALA A 129 -4.90 0.60 5.88
CA ALA A 129 -5.58 -0.55 6.48
C ALA A 129 -7.12 -0.42 6.42
N ALA A 130 -7.66 0.75 6.75
CA ALA A 130 -9.10 1.01 6.67
C ALA A 130 -9.62 0.93 5.22
N LEU A 131 -8.85 1.41 4.24
CA LEU A 131 -9.22 1.25 2.82
C LEU A 131 -9.25 -0.24 2.43
N GLN A 132 -8.27 -1.02 2.87
CA GLN A 132 -8.23 -2.45 2.59
C GLN A 132 -9.43 -3.20 3.20
N GLU A 133 -9.78 -2.90 4.44
CA GLU A 133 -10.95 -3.50 5.09
C GLU A 133 -12.23 -3.24 4.30
N ASN A 134 -12.44 -1.99 3.84
CA ASN A 134 -13.59 -1.65 3.00
C ASN A 134 -13.60 -2.40 1.67
N LEU A 135 -12.45 -2.54 1.00
CA LEU A 135 -12.34 -3.29 -0.25
C LEU A 135 -12.65 -4.78 -0.05
N VAL A 136 -12.16 -5.39 1.04
CA VAL A 136 -12.48 -6.79 1.37
C VAL A 136 -13.98 -6.99 1.59
N LEU A 137 -14.64 -6.06 2.30
CA LEU A 137 -16.09 -6.11 2.50
C LEU A 137 -16.88 -6.01 1.18
N LEU A 138 -16.36 -5.25 0.20
CA LEU A 138 -16.98 -5.11 -1.12
C LEU A 138 -16.83 -6.35 -2.00
N LEU A 139 -15.69 -7.05 -1.92
CA LEU A 139 -15.42 -8.26 -2.70
C LEU A 139 -16.20 -9.49 -2.19
N GLY A 140 -16.71 -9.41 -0.96
CA GLY A 140 -17.42 -10.50 -0.30
C GLY A 140 -16.46 -11.54 0.32
N PRO A 141 -16.94 -12.33 1.30
CA PRO A 141 -16.21 -13.48 1.82
C PRO A 141 -16.15 -14.65 0.83
#